data_AF-A0AAV7JHY5-F1
#
_entry.id   AF-A0AAV7JHY5-F1
#
_cell.length_a   1.000
_cell.length_b   1.000
_cell.length_c   1.000
_cell.angle_alpha   90.00
_cell.angle_beta   90.00
_cell.angle_gamma   90.00
#
_symmetry.space_group_name_H-M   'P 1'
#
loop_
_entity.id
_entity.type
_entity.pdbx_description
1 polymer ?
#
loop_
_entity_poly.entity_id
_entity_poly.type
_entity_poly.pdbx_seq_one_letter_code
_entity_poly.pdbx_strand_id
1 'polypeptide(L)'
;MILYHNFGPKIDLRICYGLMKPLAEKNVPSEAIRKPEAVKSETGAVREEHKLCPKVNLSMVEPLDWHLNTLISQITSVINSNPLLKAAARHDEAEDPASTPVFWVSKWVDYSDKYGLGYQLCDDSVGVLFNDQTRILLGPDGQSMQYIDKNETEEFHTITNYPEEHNKKVVLLNYFRSYMSEHLLKAGGEMGEREIEDGTRLPHMRHWFRTRSAIVLHLSNGIMQINFFSDHTKVIICPLMQAISYIDESKNFRTFKFSSIEKYGCTKDIQTRLKYAKTMAERLLARLCPPSKN
;
A
#
# COMPACT_ATOMS: atom_id res chain seq x y z
N MET A 1 -33.65 -6.86 -9.05
CA MET A 1 -33.03 -5.55 -9.37
C MET A 1 -32.86 -4.81 -8.05
N ILE A 2 -31.68 -4.88 -7.43
CA ILE A 2 -31.46 -4.34 -6.08
C ILE A 2 -30.23 -3.45 -6.10
N LEU A 3 -30.45 -2.21 -5.63
CA LEU A 3 -29.57 -1.05 -5.65
C LEU A 3 -28.32 -1.29 -4.79
N TYR A 4 -27.15 -0.97 -5.35
CA TYR A 4 -25.86 -0.95 -4.66
C TYR A 4 -25.78 0.29 -3.74
N HIS A 5 -25.95 0.10 -2.43
CA HIS A 5 -25.59 1.13 -1.45
C HIS A 5 -24.05 1.17 -1.26
N ASN A 6 -23.49 2.37 -1.36
CA ASN A 6 -22.07 2.68 -1.36
C ASN A 6 -21.55 2.89 0.07
N PHE A 7 -20.60 2.06 0.52
CA PHE A 7 -20.02 2.12 1.87
C PHE A 7 -18.50 2.38 1.89
N GLY A 8 -18.02 3.27 1.02
CA GLY A 8 -16.73 3.95 1.18
C GLY A 8 -16.95 5.46 1.08
N PRO A 9 -16.06 6.31 1.61
CA PRO A 9 -16.18 7.76 1.41
C PRO A 9 -16.10 8.03 -0.09
N LYS A 10 -17.26 8.31 -0.71
CA LYS A 10 -17.35 8.74 -2.09
C LYS A 10 -17.01 10.23 -2.14
N ILE A 11 -16.17 10.61 -3.08
CA ILE A 11 -15.81 12.00 -3.33
C ILE A 11 -17.06 12.77 -3.77
N ASP A 12 -17.42 13.84 -3.05
CA ASP A 12 -18.49 14.76 -3.47
C ASP A 12 -17.99 15.60 -4.65
N LEU A 13 -18.67 15.45 -5.79
CA LEU A 13 -18.38 16.12 -7.06
C LEU A 13 -18.46 17.66 -6.98
N ARG A 14 -19.07 18.24 -5.95
CA ARG A 14 -19.11 19.72 -5.81
C ARG A 14 -17.74 20.34 -5.58
N ILE A 15 -16.81 19.59 -4.98
CA ILE A 15 -15.42 20.02 -4.81
C ILE A 15 -14.67 19.90 -6.16
N CYS A 16 -15.05 18.96 -7.03
CA CYS A 16 -14.39 18.71 -8.32
C CYS A 16 -14.65 19.80 -9.38
N TYR A 17 -15.84 20.41 -9.41
CA TYR A 17 -16.16 21.43 -10.42
C TYR A 17 -15.60 22.83 -10.09
N GLY A 18 -15.27 23.10 -8.82
CA GLY A 18 -14.76 24.42 -8.40
C GLY A 18 -13.32 24.71 -8.83
N LEU A 19 -12.50 23.67 -9.06
CA LEU A 19 -11.07 23.78 -9.37
C LEU A 19 -10.74 23.56 -10.86
N MET A 20 -11.69 23.12 -11.69
CA MET A 20 -11.55 23.05 -13.15
C MET A 20 -12.11 24.32 -13.80
N LYS A 21 -11.44 25.46 -13.60
CA LYS A 21 -11.53 26.58 -14.55
C LYS A 21 -10.27 26.56 -15.43
N PRO A 22 -10.38 26.77 -16.75
CA PRO A 22 -9.23 26.74 -17.64
C PRO A 22 -8.30 27.91 -17.32
N LEU A 23 -7.04 27.60 -17.00
CA LEU A 23 -5.93 28.57 -17.00
C LEU A 23 -5.58 28.88 -18.46
N ALA A 24 -6.39 29.73 -19.07
CA ALA A 24 -6.03 30.48 -20.26
C ALA A 24 -6.03 31.96 -19.89
N GLU A 25 -4.98 32.65 -20.35
CA GLU A 25 -4.79 34.11 -20.32
C GLU A 25 -4.28 34.73 -19.02
N LYS A 26 -2.96 34.90 -18.96
CA LYS A 26 -2.31 36.23 -18.79
C LYS A 26 -0.80 36.12 -19.05
N ASN A 27 -0.41 36.38 -20.30
CA ASN A 27 0.90 36.93 -20.63
C ASN A 27 0.69 38.40 -20.99
N VAL A 28 1.32 39.34 -20.29
CA VAL A 28 1.90 40.59 -20.82
C VAL A 28 3.05 41.02 -19.86
N PRO A 29 4.19 41.56 -20.34
CA PRO A 29 5.47 41.58 -19.63
C PRO A 29 5.86 42.94 -19.04
N SER A 30 6.84 42.97 -18.12
CA SER A 30 7.71 44.15 -17.91
C SER A 30 8.99 43.82 -17.10
N GLU A 31 10.12 43.90 -17.81
CA GLU A 31 11.44 44.47 -17.47
C GLU A 31 12.13 44.28 -16.10
N ALA A 32 13.23 43.51 -16.18
CA ALA A 32 14.64 43.92 -16.04
C ALA A 32 15.30 44.25 -14.66
N ILE A 33 16.59 43.85 -14.62
CA ILE A 33 17.71 44.28 -13.73
C ILE A 33 17.81 43.43 -12.43
N ARG A 34 18.88 42.69 -12.07
CA ARG A 34 20.35 42.82 -12.23
C ARG A 34 21.04 41.45 -12.00
N LYS A 35 22.16 41.19 -12.68
CA LYS A 35 23.13 40.10 -12.36
C LYS A 35 23.95 40.42 -11.10
N PRO A 36 24.59 39.42 -10.48
CA PRO A 36 26.05 39.53 -10.38
C PRO A 36 26.83 38.27 -10.76
N GLU A 37 28.15 38.46 -10.76
CA GLU A 37 29.20 37.79 -11.51
C GLU A 37 29.67 36.43 -10.97
N ALA A 38 30.39 35.75 -11.86
CA ALA A 38 31.13 34.53 -11.64
C ALA A 38 32.35 34.73 -10.75
N VAL A 39 32.63 33.73 -9.92
CA VAL A 39 33.94 33.52 -9.29
C VAL A 39 34.53 32.24 -9.84
N LYS A 40 35.75 32.34 -10.38
CA LYS A 40 36.60 31.22 -10.79
C LYS A 40 37.31 30.63 -9.57
N SER A 41 37.42 29.31 -9.51
CA SER A 41 38.56 28.65 -8.87
C SER A 41 38.89 27.35 -9.61
N GLU A 42 40.15 27.24 -10.02
CA GLU A 42 40.74 26.11 -10.73
C GLU A 42 41.21 25.01 -9.77
N THR A 43 41.51 23.87 -10.41
CA THR A 43 42.48 22.81 -10.06
C THR A 43 41.99 21.56 -9.34
N GLY A 44 42.37 20.40 -9.91
CA GLY A 44 42.41 19.12 -9.21
C GLY A 44 41.87 17.93 -10.00
N ALA A 45 42.53 17.52 -11.08
CA ALA A 45 42.26 16.24 -11.75
C ALA A 45 42.78 15.08 -10.89
N VAL A 46 41.91 14.13 -10.52
CA VAL A 46 42.30 12.79 -10.09
C VAL A 46 41.45 11.79 -10.86
N ARG A 47 42.15 10.89 -11.55
CA ARG A 47 41.63 9.82 -12.40
C ARG A 47 41.54 8.58 -11.52
N GLU A 48 40.34 8.13 -11.15
CA GLU A 48 40.15 6.81 -10.54
C GLU A 48 39.37 5.90 -11.49
N GLU A 49 40.07 4.90 -12.01
CA GLU A 49 39.51 3.79 -12.76
C GLU A 49 38.73 2.87 -11.82
N HIS A 50 37.41 3.03 -11.75
CA HIS A 50 36.55 2.06 -11.10
C HIS A 50 36.43 0.80 -11.94
N LYS A 51 37.20 -0.22 -11.55
CA LYS A 51 37.05 -1.61 -12.01
C LYS A 51 35.60 -2.06 -11.84
N LEU A 52 35.01 -2.46 -12.96
CA LEU A 52 33.71 -3.10 -13.05
C LEU A 52 33.71 -4.39 -12.22
N CYS A 53 33.09 -4.38 -11.04
CA CYS A 53 32.71 -5.61 -10.36
C CYS A 53 31.53 -6.26 -11.12
N PRO A 54 31.54 -7.58 -11.37
CA PRO A 54 30.44 -8.23 -12.05
C PRO A 54 29.18 -8.14 -11.19
N LYS A 55 28.11 -7.60 -11.77
CA LYS A 55 26.77 -7.53 -11.18
C LYS A 55 26.34 -8.93 -10.77
N VAL A 56 26.31 -9.20 -9.46
CA VAL A 56 25.59 -10.36 -8.92
C VAL A 56 24.11 -10.05 -9.08
N ASN A 57 23.52 -10.55 -10.16
CA ASN A 57 22.10 -10.43 -10.42
C ASN A 57 21.37 -11.48 -9.56
N LEU A 58 21.19 -11.18 -8.27
CA LEU A 58 20.33 -11.94 -7.38
C LEU A 58 18.96 -11.25 -7.35
N SER A 59 18.25 -11.23 -8.48
CA SER A 59 16.82 -10.91 -8.43
C SER A 59 16.16 -12.01 -7.62
N MET A 60 15.71 -11.69 -6.41
CA MET A 60 14.66 -12.47 -5.75
C MET A 60 13.50 -12.51 -6.74
N VAL A 61 13.33 -13.63 -7.44
CA VAL A 61 12.19 -13.82 -8.32
C VAL A 61 10.98 -13.86 -7.39
N GLU A 62 10.26 -12.74 -7.30
CA GLU A 62 9.02 -12.68 -6.53
C GLU A 62 8.10 -13.81 -7.00
N PRO A 63 7.48 -14.57 -6.07
CA PRO A 63 6.65 -15.70 -6.45
C PRO A 63 5.53 -15.25 -7.41
N LEU A 64 5.24 -16.07 -8.43
CA LEU A 64 4.21 -15.74 -9.43
C LEU A 64 2.82 -15.50 -8.80
N ASP A 65 2.56 -16.14 -7.66
CA ASP A 65 1.33 -16.03 -6.87
C ASP A 65 1.41 -15.00 -5.74
N TRP A 66 2.54 -14.31 -5.60
CA TRP A 66 2.74 -13.21 -4.64
C TRP A 66 2.48 -13.65 -3.20
N HIS A 67 2.97 -14.85 -2.86
CA HIS A 67 2.87 -15.49 -1.55
C HIS A 67 1.45 -15.93 -1.15
N LEU A 68 0.46 -15.89 -2.05
CA LEU A 68 -0.92 -16.27 -1.72
C LEU A 68 -1.07 -17.74 -1.34
N ASN A 69 -0.41 -18.69 -2.03
CA ASN A 69 -0.48 -20.11 -1.62
C ASN A 69 0.15 -20.33 -0.25
N THR A 70 1.30 -19.69 0.01
CA THR A 70 1.97 -19.73 1.31
C THR A 70 1.06 -19.19 2.40
N LEU A 71 0.43 -18.03 2.17
CA LEU A 71 -0.52 -17.40 3.09
C LEU A 71 -1.74 -18.30 3.38
N ILE A 72 -2.34 -18.89 2.35
CA ILE A 72 -3.47 -19.82 2.49
C ILE A 72 -3.07 -21.05 3.31
N SER A 73 -1.90 -21.64 3.03
CA SER A 73 -1.38 -22.81 3.75
C SER A 73 -1.15 -22.49 5.24
N GLN A 74 -0.48 -21.38 5.53
CA GLN A 74 -0.22 -20.91 6.89
C GLN A 74 -1.51 -20.67 7.68
N ILE A 75 -2.48 -19.93 7.11
CA ILE A 75 -3.77 -19.68 7.79
C ILE A 75 -4.53 -21.00 7.99
N THR A 76 -4.44 -21.94 7.05
CA THR A 76 -5.08 -23.27 7.18
C THR A 76 -4.49 -24.06 8.34
N SER A 77 -3.16 -24.07 8.49
CA SER A 77 -2.47 -24.69 9.64
C SER A 77 -2.99 -24.12 10.96
N VAL A 78 -3.03 -22.79 11.07
CA VAL A 78 -3.51 -22.11 12.28
C VAL A 78 -4.95 -22.49 12.60
N ILE A 79 -5.84 -22.50 11.60
CA ILE A 79 -7.25 -22.88 11.79
C ILE A 79 -7.36 -24.34 12.26
N ASN A 80 -6.60 -25.25 11.66
CA ASN A 80 -6.62 -26.68 11.98
C ASN A 80 -6.06 -27.01 13.37
N SER A 81 -5.22 -26.14 13.94
CA SER A 81 -4.73 -26.28 15.32
C SER A 81 -5.82 -26.11 16.40
N ASN A 82 -7.04 -25.69 15.99
CA ASN A 82 -8.19 -25.41 16.86
C ASN A 82 -7.85 -24.44 18.01
N PRO A 83 -7.44 -23.19 17.70
CA PRO A 83 -6.89 -22.26 18.69
C PRO A 83 -7.90 -21.84 19.77
N LEU A 84 -9.21 -21.98 19.53
CA LEU A 84 -10.25 -21.68 20.54
C LEU A 84 -10.38 -22.74 21.64
N LEU A 85 -9.86 -23.96 21.44
CA LEU A 85 -9.96 -25.04 22.42
C LEU A 85 -8.80 -25.06 23.42
N LYS A 86 -7.86 -24.12 23.31
CA LYS A 86 -6.70 -24.03 24.20
C LYS A 86 -7.19 -23.51 25.56
N ALA A 87 -7.21 -24.41 26.56
CA ALA A 87 -7.90 -24.27 27.86
C ALA A 87 -7.42 -23.11 28.77
N ALA A 88 -6.30 -22.47 28.43
CA ALA A 88 -5.84 -21.24 29.06
C ALA A 88 -5.34 -20.33 27.94
N ALA A 89 -6.27 -19.63 27.28
CA ALA A 89 -5.92 -18.77 26.17
C ALA A 89 -5.16 -17.54 26.72
N ARG A 90 -3.83 -17.65 26.74
CA ARG A 90 -2.93 -16.58 27.18
C ARG A 90 -2.67 -15.67 25.99
N HIS A 91 -3.70 -14.92 25.61
CA HIS A 91 -3.69 -14.11 24.40
C HIS A 91 -2.52 -13.12 24.36
N ASP A 92 -2.18 -12.55 25.52
CA ASP A 92 -1.07 -11.59 25.65
C ASP A 92 0.30 -12.29 25.45
N GLU A 93 0.44 -13.57 25.82
CA GLU A 93 1.67 -14.35 25.54
C GLU A 93 1.84 -14.70 24.06
N ALA A 94 0.77 -14.56 23.26
CA ALA A 94 0.84 -14.79 21.82
C ALA A 94 1.31 -13.56 21.03
N GLU A 95 1.40 -12.40 21.69
CA GLU A 95 1.85 -11.15 21.07
C GLU A 95 3.34 -11.20 20.74
N ASP A 96 3.67 -10.70 19.56
CA ASP A 96 5.05 -10.55 19.09
C ASP A 96 5.23 -9.22 18.35
N PRO A 97 5.52 -8.13 19.09
CA PRO A 97 5.73 -6.80 18.50
C PRO A 97 6.86 -6.75 17.47
N ALA A 98 7.85 -7.65 17.55
CA ALA A 98 8.94 -7.73 16.57
C ALA A 98 8.47 -8.21 15.20
N SER A 99 7.29 -8.83 15.10
CA SER A 99 6.69 -9.27 13.84
C SER A 99 5.73 -8.25 13.22
N THR A 100 5.67 -7.03 13.78
CA THR A 100 4.84 -5.94 13.24
C THR A 100 5.23 -5.67 11.77
N PRO A 101 4.27 -5.60 10.83
CA PRO A 101 4.57 -5.32 9.44
C PRO A 101 5.22 -3.94 9.27
N VAL A 102 6.19 -3.83 8.37
CA VAL A 102 6.85 -2.55 8.06
C VAL A 102 5.89 -1.57 7.39
N PHE A 103 5.04 -2.07 6.48
CA PHE A 103 4.06 -1.27 5.76
C PHE A 103 2.64 -1.79 5.93
N TRP A 104 1.69 -0.88 6.02
CA TRP A 104 0.26 -1.14 5.84
C TRP A 104 -0.43 0.08 5.23
N VAL A 105 -1.61 -0.13 4.67
CA VAL A 105 -2.44 0.95 4.14
C VAL A 105 -3.12 1.67 5.31
N SER A 106 -2.74 2.93 5.50
CA SER A 106 -3.25 3.79 6.57
C SER A 106 -4.52 4.52 6.15
N LYS A 107 -4.65 4.90 4.87
CA LYS A 107 -5.81 5.57 4.27
C LYS A 107 -6.07 5.07 2.85
N TRP A 108 -7.31 5.13 2.38
CA TRP A 108 -7.67 4.75 1.02
C TRP A 108 -8.93 5.48 0.53
N VAL A 109 -9.03 5.67 -0.78
CA VAL A 109 -10.16 6.30 -1.47
C VAL A 109 -10.46 5.49 -2.72
N ASP A 110 -11.69 4.99 -2.81
CA ASP A 110 -12.19 4.29 -3.99
C ASP A 110 -12.83 5.29 -4.96
N TYR A 111 -12.13 5.59 -6.05
CA TYR A 111 -12.64 6.34 -7.20
C TYR A 111 -12.54 5.49 -8.49
N SER A 112 -12.79 4.18 -8.35
CA SER A 112 -12.62 3.22 -9.44
C SER A 112 -13.68 3.29 -10.54
N ASP A 113 -14.80 4.00 -10.33
CA ASP A 113 -15.77 4.28 -11.38
C ASP A 113 -15.20 5.19 -12.49
N LYS A 114 -14.14 5.96 -12.19
CA LYS A 114 -13.47 6.83 -13.18
C LYS A 114 -11.98 6.57 -13.34
N TYR A 115 -11.25 6.47 -12.23
CA TYR A 115 -9.79 6.58 -12.25
C TYR A 115 -9.08 5.38 -11.63
N GLY A 116 -9.44 4.99 -10.41
CA GLY A 116 -8.75 3.92 -9.69
C GLY A 116 -8.86 4.03 -8.17
N LEU A 117 -7.98 3.32 -7.47
CA LEU A 117 -7.87 3.34 -6.01
C LEU A 117 -6.65 4.17 -5.59
N GLY A 118 -6.89 5.27 -4.88
CA GLY A 118 -5.84 6.00 -4.16
C GLY A 118 -5.65 5.42 -2.75
N TYR A 119 -4.41 5.36 -2.28
CA TYR A 119 -4.07 4.87 -0.95
C TYR A 119 -2.85 5.59 -0.38
N GLN A 120 -2.79 5.65 0.95
CA GLN A 120 -1.64 6.13 1.70
C GLN A 120 -1.12 4.97 2.55
N LEU A 121 0.20 4.77 2.57
CA LEU A 121 0.84 3.81 3.47
C LEU A 121 1.07 4.43 4.85
N CYS A 122 1.57 3.65 5.80
CA CYS A 122 1.83 4.10 7.15
C CYS A 122 3.00 5.09 7.26
N ASP A 123 3.94 5.05 6.32
CA ASP A 123 5.08 5.99 6.23
C ASP A 123 4.73 7.32 5.55
N ASP A 124 3.44 7.56 5.30
CA ASP A 124 2.90 8.72 4.58
C ASP A 124 3.18 8.77 3.07
N SER A 125 3.87 7.78 2.51
CA SER A 125 3.93 7.59 1.06
C SER A 125 2.53 7.36 0.47
N VAL A 126 2.32 7.80 -0.76
CA VAL A 126 1.03 7.77 -1.44
C VAL A 126 1.13 6.98 -2.72
N GLY A 127 0.14 6.13 -3.00
CA GLY A 127 0.06 5.43 -4.27
C GLY A 127 -1.33 5.49 -4.89
N VAL A 128 -1.39 5.29 -6.20
CA VAL A 128 -2.63 5.12 -6.96
C VAL A 128 -2.48 3.91 -7.86
N LEU A 129 -3.43 2.98 -7.76
CA LEU A 129 -3.64 1.91 -8.74
C LEU A 129 -4.76 2.33 -9.68
N PHE A 130 -4.40 2.63 -10.93
CA PHE A 130 -5.34 3.07 -11.95
C PHE A 130 -6.10 1.90 -12.58
N ASN A 131 -7.25 2.19 -13.18
CA ASN A 131 -8.09 1.20 -13.86
C ASN A 131 -7.40 0.54 -15.07
N ASP A 132 -6.40 1.21 -15.65
CA ASP A 132 -5.56 0.67 -16.74
C ASP A 132 -4.42 -0.25 -16.24
N GLN A 133 -4.45 -0.63 -14.96
CA GLN A 133 -3.47 -1.47 -14.26
C GLN A 133 -2.08 -0.86 -14.09
N THR A 134 -1.92 0.42 -14.39
CA THR A 134 -0.68 1.15 -14.07
C THR A 134 -0.73 1.73 -12.66
N ARG A 135 0.44 2.07 -12.12
CA ARG A 135 0.58 2.59 -10.76
C ARG A 135 1.49 3.80 -10.73
N ILE A 136 1.18 4.76 -9.86
CA ILE A 136 2.13 5.80 -9.46
C ILE A 136 2.26 5.76 -7.94
N LEU A 137 3.50 5.82 -7.46
CA LEU A 137 3.86 6.00 -6.07
C LEU A 137 4.61 7.32 -5.89
N LEU A 138 4.34 8.01 -4.80
CA LEU A 138 5.05 9.17 -4.31
C LEU A 138 5.64 8.81 -2.94
N GLY A 139 6.95 8.94 -2.81
CA GLY A 139 7.67 8.69 -1.58
C GLY A 139 7.25 9.63 -0.43
N PRO A 140 7.66 9.29 0.81
CA PRO A 140 7.34 10.10 1.99
C PRO A 140 7.98 11.49 1.95
N ASP A 141 9.07 11.65 1.19
CA ASP A 141 9.71 12.94 0.89
C ASP A 141 8.82 13.90 0.08
N GLY A 142 7.72 13.38 -0.51
CA GLY A 142 6.84 14.13 -1.38
C GLY A 142 7.47 14.57 -2.70
N GLN A 143 8.62 14.00 -3.06
CA GLN A 143 9.41 14.37 -4.25
C GLN A 143 9.69 13.16 -5.13
N SER A 144 10.17 12.06 -4.56
CA SER A 144 10.54 10.85 -5.28
C SER A 144 9.30 10.16 -5.83
N MET A 145 9.22 9.96 -7.14
CA MET A 145 8.06 9.36 -7.80
C MET A 145 8.46 8.08 -8.54
N GLN A 146 7.64 7.05 -8.43
CA GLN A 146 7.81 5.80 -9.16
C GLN A 146 6.56 5.55 -10.00
N TYR A 147 6.75 5.33 -11.30
CA TYR A 147 5.71 4.84 -12.20
C TYR A 147 5.94 3.36 -12.48
N ILE A 148 4.85 2.58 -12.48
CA ILE A 148 4.89 1.15 -12.79
C ILE A 148 3.83 0.88 -13.85
N ASP A 149 4.25 0.33 -14.99
CA ASP A 149 3.34 0.00 -16.08
C ASP A 149 2.61 -1.34 -15.84
N LYS A 150 1.70 -1.70 -16.76
CA LYS A 150 0.94 -2.96 -16.69
C LYS A 150 1.79 -4.23 -16.81
N ASN A 151 3.03 -4.10 -17.28
CA ASN A 151 3.98 -5.20 -17.43
C ASN A 151 4.98 -5.24 -16.26
N GLU A 152 4.73 -4.49 -15.19
CA GLU A 152 5.61 -4.34 -14.02
C GLU A 152 6.98 -3.72 -14.38
N THR A 153 7.04 -2.93 -15.46
CA THR A 153 8.22 -2.11 -15.79
C THR A 153 8.20 -0.85 -14.94
N GLU A 154 9.30 -0.59 -14.25
CA GLU A 154 9.43 0.53 -13.32
C GLU A 154 10.23 1.67 -13.91
N GLU A 155 9.72 2.88 -13.72
CA GLU A 155 10.40 4.12 -14.05
C GLU A 155 10.45 5.01 -12.82
N PHE A 156 11.61 5.64 -12.60
CA PHE A 156 11.85 6.53 -11.46
C PHE A 156 11.98 7.97 -11.95
N HIS A 157 11.18 8.84 -11.34
CA HIS A 157 11.00 10.23 -11.71
C HIS A 157 10.94 11.09 -10.43
N THR A 158 10.74 12.40 -10.59
CA THR A 158 10.37 13.27 -9.45
C THR A 158 9.02 13.90 -9.72
N ILE A 159 8.33 14.39 -8.69
CA ILE A 159 7.04 15.09 -8.84
C ILE A 159 7.15 16.38 -9.68
N THR A 160 8.36 16.88 -9.92
CA THR A 160 8.64 18.06 -10.75
C THR A 160 9.25 17.73 -12.12
N ASN A 161 9.76 16.51 -12.32
CA ASN A 161 10.43 16.09 -13.55
C ASN A 161 10.00 14.66 -13.92
N TYR A 162 9.09 14.58 -14.88
CA TYR A 162 8.50 13.34 -15.42
C TYR A 162 8.01 13.56 -16.87
N PRO A 163 7.85 12.50 -17.68
CA PRO A 163 7.34 12.61 -19.05
C PRO A 163 5.92 13.20 -19.11
N GLU A 164 5.64 14.02 -20.12
CA GLU A 164 4.33 14.69 -20.28
C GLU A 164 3.14 13.71 -20.29
N GLU A 165 3.36 12.48 -20.76
CA GLU A 165 2.37 11.39 -20.77
C GLU A 165 1.81 11.06 -19.37
N HIS A 166 2.58 11.29 -18.30
CA HIS A 166 2.16 11.01 -16.93
C HIS A 166 1.38 12.17 -16.28
N ASN A 167 1.31 13.36 -16.89
CA ASN A 167 0.74 14.57 -16.30
C ASN A 167 -0.67 14.34 -15.71
N LYS A 168 -1.58 13.73 -16.48
CA LYS A 168 -2.94 13.43 -16.00
C LYS A 168 -2.96 12.55 -14.76
N LYS A 169 -2.07 11.54 -14.69
CA LYS A 169 -1.97 10.62 -13.56
C LYS A 169 -1.33 11.29 -12.34
N VAL A 170 -0.35 12.17 -12.55
CA VAL A 170 0.27 12.98 -11.48
C VAL A 170 -0.73 13.98 -10.88
N VAL A 171 -1.57 14.62 -11.69
CA VAL A 171 -2.65 15.48 -11.19
C VAL A 171 -3.63 14.69 -10.30
N LEU A 172 -4.02 13.49 -10.73
CA LEU A 172 -4.90 12.62 -9.93
C LEU A 172 -4.22 12.15 -8.64
N LEU A 173 -2.94 11.80 -8.68
CA LEU A 173 -2.14 11.46 -7.48
C LEU A 173 -2.19 12.59 -6.45
N ASN A 174 -1.92 13.84 -6.87
CA ASN A 174 -1.97 15.01 -5.98
C ASN A 174 -3.38 15.26 -5.43
N TYR A 175 -4.42 14.99 -6.22
CA TYR A 175 -5.80 15.07 -5.76
C TYR A 175 -6.10 14.02 -4.67
N PHE A 176 -5.75 12.75 -4.89
CA PHE A 176 -5.89 11.70 -3.88
C PHE A 176 -5.11 12.03 -2.61
N ARG A 177 -3.85 12.47 -2.75
CA ARG A 177 -2.99 12.89 -1.62
C ARG A 177 -3.67 13.97 -0.79
N SER A 178 -4.12 15.05 -1.43
CA SER A 178 -4.74 16.20 -0.74
C SER A 178 -6.02 15.77 -0.03
N TYR A 179 -6.88 15.03 -0.72
CA TYR A 179 -8.13 14.53 -0.14
C TYR A 179 -7.88 13.64 1.09
N MET A 180 -6.96 12.68 1.01
CA MET A 180 -6.63 11.78 2.12
C MET A 180 -6.00 12.52 3.30
N SER A 181 -5.20 13.56 3.04
CA SER A 181 -4.62 14.43 4.07
C SER A 181 -5.71 15.19 4.83
N GLU A 182 -6.65 15.79 4.10
CA GLU A 182 -7.67 16.68 4.66
C GLU A 182 -8.84 15.96 5.33
N HIS A 183 -9.25 14.79 4.83
CA HIS A 183 -10.56 14.20 5.18
C HIS A 183 -10.49 12.87 5.92
N LEU A 184 -9.32 12.23 6.01
CA LEU A 184 -9.21 10.85 6.50
C LEU A 184 -8.21 10.75 7.65
N LEU A 185 -8.58 9.95 8.65
CA LEU A 185 -7.73 9.61 9.79
C LEU A 185 -6.72 8.51 9.41
N LYS A 186 -5.48 8.63 9.90
CA LYS A 186 -4.41 7.65 9.68
C LYS A 186 -4.66 6.41 10.54
N ALA A 187 -4.79 5.23 9.93
CA ALA A 187 -4.88 3.98 10.68
C ALA A 187 -3.49 3.51 11.16
N GLY A 188 -3.41 3.03 12.41
CA GLY A 188 -2.17 2.50 13.00
C GLY A 188 -1.65 3.28 14.20
N GLY A 189 -2.15 4.49 14.46
CA GLY A 189 -1.71 5.32 15.59
C GLY A 189 -0.19 5.50 15.64
N GLU A 190 0.38 5.48 16.85
CA GLU A 190 1.83 5.61 17.10
C GLU A 190 2.68 4.58 16.33
N MET A 191 2.14 3.38 16.04
CA MET A 191 2.88 2.39 15.25
C MET A 191 3.21 2.92 13.85
N GLY A 192 2.34 3.76 13.28
CA GLY A 192 2.54 4.37 11.97
C GLY A 192 3.50 5.55 11.95
N GLU A 193 4.14 5.87 13.08
CA GLU A 193 5.17 6.92 13.18
C GLU A 193 6.58 6.33 13.30
N ARG A 194 6.71 5.00 13.24
CA ARG A 194 8.01 4.33 13.27
C ARG A 194 8.84 4.73 12.05
N GLU A 195 10.09 5.08 12.30
CA GLU A 195 11.08 5.30 11.25
C GLU A 195 11.30 4.00 10.47
N ILE A 196 11.19 4.11 9.15
CA ILE A 196 11.51 3.03 8.22
C ILE A 196 12.93 3.27 7.72
N GLU A 197 13.73 2.20 7.64
CA GLU A 197 15.11 2.27 7.18
C GLU A 197 15.20 2.89 5.76
N ASP A 198 16.11 3.84 5.60
CA ASP A 198 16.39 4.49 4.32
C ASP A 198 16.71 3.46 3.24
N GLY A 199 16.09 3.61 2.07
CA GLY A 199 16.27 2.68 0.95
C GLY A 199 15.38 1.43 1.02
N THR A 200 14.52 1.29 2.04
CA THR A 200 13.47 0.26 2.03
C THR A 200 12.55 0.45 0.83
N ARG A 201 12.41 -0.60 0.00
CA ARG A 201 11.57 -0.55 -1.20
C ARG A 201 10.10 -0.43 -0.82
N LEU A 202 9.46 0.63 -1.33
CA LEU A 202 8.04 0.87 -1.13
C LEU A 202 7.19 -0.22 -1.81
N PRO A 203 6.27 -0.88 -1.09
CA PRO A 203 5.34 -1.79 -1.71
C PRO A 203 4.23 -1.03 -2.43
N HIS A 204 3.79 -1.55 -3.58
CA HIS A 204 2.69 -0.98 -4.34
C HIS A 204 1.42 -1.84 -4.23
N MET A 205 0.26 -1.24 -4.47
CA MET A 205 -1.01 -1.98 -4.51
C MET A 205 -1.05 -2.89 -5.74
N ARG A 206 -0.96 -4.19 -5.52
CA ARG A 206 -1.05 -5.19 -6.60
C ARG A 206 -2.49 -5.38 -7.04
N HIS A 207 -3.37 -5.65 -6.07
CA HIS A 207 -4.77 -5.92 -6.33
C HIS A 207 -5.61 -5.48 -5.12
N TRP A 208 -6.83 -5.04 -5.37
CA TRP A 208 -7.83 -4.81 -4.32
C TRP A 208 -9.23 -5.21 -4.80
N PHE A 209 -10.14 -5.46 -3.86
CA PHE A 209 -11.56 -5.56 -4.16
C PHE A 209 -12.40 -5.33 -2.91
N ARG A 210 -13.68 -5.03 -3.11
CA ARG A 210 -14.66 -4.91 -2.01
C ARG A 210 -15.59 -6.09 -1.97
N THR A 211 -16.03 -6.41 -0.77
CA THR A 211 -17.19 -7.24 -0.50
C THR A 211 -18.28 -6.38 0.17
N ARG A 212 -19.37 -7.01 0.62
CA ARG A 212 -20.37 -6.32 1.45
C ARG A 212 -19.85 -5.96 2.84
N SER A 213 -18.82 -6.65 3.33
CA SER A 213 -18.38 -6.55 4.73
C SER A 213 -17.02 -5.89 4.89
N ALA A 214 -16.19 -5.88 3.85
CA ALA A 214 -14.82 -5.40 3.95
C ALA A 214 -14.24 -4.97 2.60
N ILE A 215 -13.16 -4.19 2.66
CA ILE A 215 -12.21 -4.00 1.56
C ILE A 215 -10.99 -4.89 1.78
N VAL A 216 -10.54 -5.55 0.72
CA VAL A 216 -9.34 -6.39 0.68
C VAL A 216 -8.30 -5.70 -0.16
N LEU A 217 -7.10 -5.56 0.40
CA LEU A 217 -5.95 -4.84 -0.16
C LEU A 217 -4.77 -5.79 -0.18
N HIS A 218 -4.13 -5.96 -1.33
CA HIS A 218 -2.99 -6.86 -1.50
C HIS A 218 -1.79 -6.09 -2.06
N LEU A 219 -0.73 -6.02 -1.29
CA LEU A 219 0.49 -5.29 -1.62
C LEU A 219 1.51 -6.20 -2.32
N SER A 220 2.43 -5.59 -3.07
CA SER A 220 3.48 -6.30 -3.81
C SER A 220 4.45 -7.10 -2.92
N ASN A 221 4.62 -6.72 -1.66
CA ASN A 221 5.42 -7.49 -0.70
C ASN A 221 4.67 -8.69 -0.07
N GLY A 222 3.53 -9.09 -0.63
CA GLY A 222 2.71 -10.21 -0.16
C GLY A 222 1.82 -9.91 1.05
N ILE A 223 1.83 -8.68 1.58
CA ILE A 223 0.92 -8.29 2.66
C ILE A 223 -0.52 -8.28 2.15
N MET A 224 -1.39 -8.97 2.86
CA MET A 224 -2.84 -8.88 2.67
C MET A 224 -3.47 -8.14 3.85
N GLN A 225 -4.10 -7.01 3.57
CA GLN A 225 -4.83 -6.22 4.54
C GLN A 225 -6.33 -6.26 4.26
N ILE A 226 -7.13 -6.41 5.32
CA ILE A 226 -8.59 -6.40 5.25
C ILE A 226 -9.11 -5.41 6.26
N ASN A 227 -9.89 -4.43 5.80
CA ASN A 227 -10.56 -3.45 6.65
C ASN A 227 -12.06 -3.74 6.66
N PHE A 228 -12.60 -4.11 7.83
CA PHE A 228 -14.01 -4.43 8.01
C PHE A 228 -14.83 -3.14 8.21
N PHE A 229 -15.97 -3.05 7.52
CA PHE A 229 -16.77 -1.82 7.50
C PHE A 229 -17.66 -1.66 8.72
N SER A 230 -18.18 -2.77 9.26
CA SER A 230 -19.20 -2.73 10.32
C SER A 230 -18.64 -2.35 11.69
N ASP A 231 -17.43 -2.80 12.01
CA ASP A 231 -16.79 -2.64 13.32
C ASP A 231 -15.48 -1.83 13.25
N HIS A 232 -15.08 -1.39 12.05
CA HIS A 232 -13.83 -0.69 11.77
C HIS A 232 -12.54 -1.43 12.19
N THR A 233 -12.65 -2.73 12.48
CA THR A 233 -11.50 -3.59 12.77
C THR A 233 -10.70 -3.87 11.50
N LYS A 234 -9.41 -4.18 11.65
CA LYS A 234 -8.52 -4.45 10.52
C LYS A 234 -7.62 -5.62 10.83
N VAL A 235 -7.32 -6.41 9.82
CA VAL A 235 -6.26 -7.42 9.88
C VAL A 235 -5.23 -7.13 8.80
N ILE A 236 -3.96 -7.21 9.18
CA ILE A 236 -2.81 -7.05 8.27
C ILE A 236 -2.00 -8.34 8.42
N ILE A 237 -1.93 -9.13 7.37
CA ILE A 237 -1.32 -10.46 7.41
C ILE A 237 -0.08 -10.46 6.54
N CYS A 238 1.06 -10.80 7.13
CA CYS A 238 2.34 -10.86 6.44
C CYS A 238 2.80 -12.33 6.36
N PRO A 239 2.81 -12.94 5.16
CA PRO A 239 3.21 -14.34 5.00
C PRO A 239 4.70 -14.59 5.28
N LEU A 240 5.55 -13.57 5.07
CA LEU A 240 6.98 -13.64 5.34
C LEU A 240 7.28 -13.69 6.84
N MET A 241 6.56 -12.89 7.63
CA MET A 241 6.66 -12.89 9.10
C MET A 241 5.83 -14.00 9.75
N GLN A 242 4.99 -14.69 8.97
CA GLN A 242 4.02 -15.69 9.46
C GLN A 242 3.18 -15.12 10.61
N ALA A 243 2.69 -13.90 10.44
CA ALA A 243 2.07 -13.14 11.50
C ALA A 243 0.84 -12.38 11.01
N ILE A 244 -0.07 -12.13 11.95
CA ILE A 244 -1.26 -11.29 11.78
C ILE A 244 -1.19 -10.13 12.77
N SER A 245 -1.34 -8.92 12.26
CA SER A 245 -1.62 -7.75 13.08
C SER A 245 -3.11 -7.45 13.06
N TYR A 246 -3.66 -7.18 14.24
CA TYR A 246 -5.07 -6.89 14.46
C TYR A 246 -5.20 -5.48 15.04
N ILE A 247 -6.00 -4.65 14.37
CA ILE A 247 -6.43 -3.35 14.88
C ILE A 247 -7.88 -3.52 15.32
N ASP A 248 -8.10 -3.44 16.63
CA ASP A 248 -9.43 -3.63 17.22
C ASP A 248 -10.30 -2.35 17.14
N GLU A 249 -11.52 -2.45 17.69
CA GLU A 249 -12.49 -1.35 17.68
C GLU A 249 -11.96 -0.11 18.43
N SER A 250 -11.19 -0.34 19.49
CA SER A 250 -10.51 0.66 20.33
C SER A 250 -9.21 1.18 19.72
N LYS A 251 -8.87 0.75 18.50
CA LYS A 251 -7.66 1.12 17.76
C LYS A 251 -6.36 0.61 18.36
N ASN A 252 -6.42 -0.38 19.26
CA ASN A 252 -5.21 -1.04 19.73
C ASN A 252 -4.62 -1.87 18.60
N PHE A 253 -3.33 -1.70 18.35
CA PHE A 253 -2.58 -2.43 17.34
C PHE A 253 -1.78 -3.53 18.01
N ARG A 254 -2.09 -4.80 17.71
CA ARG A 254 -1.38 -5.97 18.26
C ARG A 254 -0.99 -6.95 17.17
N THR A 255 0.18 -7.54 17.30
CA THR A 255 0.71 -8.50 16.32
C THR A 255 0.90 -9.86 16.96
N PHE A 256 0.48 -10.91 16.27
CA PHE A 256 0.54 -12.29 16.74
C PHE A 256 1.19 -13.16 15.68
N LYS A 257 2.24 -13.91 16.07
CA LYS A 257 2.79 -14.98 15.22
C LYS A 257 1.80 -16.13 15.11
N PHE A 258 1.75 -16.76 13.94
CA PHE A 258 0.93 -17.95 13.71
C PHE A 258 1.31 -19.10 14.63
N SER A 259 2.60 -19.36 14.82
CA SER A 259 3.10 -20.37 15.76
C SER A 259 2.67 -20.08 17.21
N SER A 260 2.63 -18.80 17.61
CA SER A 260 2.13 -18.38 18.92
C SER A 260 0.63 -18.61 19.06
N ILE A 261 -0.17 -18.33 18.03
CA ILE A 261 -1.61 -18.63 18.02
C ILE A 261 -1.87 -20.14 18.11
N GLU A 262 -1.11 -20.96 17.39
CA GLU A 262 -1.23 -22.42 17.42
C GLU A 262 -0.89 -22.99 18.81
N LYS A 263 0.09 -22.39 19.49
CA LYS A 263 0.54 -22.81 20.82
C LYS A 263 -0.39 -22.33 21.93
N TYR A 264 -0.71 -21.04 21.98
CA TYR A 264 -1.38 -20.38 23.10
C TYR A 264 -2.87 -20.10 22.86
N GLY A 265 -3.36 -20.26 21.63
CA GLY A 265 -4.73 -19.94 21.24
C GLY A 265 -4.93 -18.47 20.85
N CYS A 266 -6.15 -18.12 20.45
CA CYS A 266 -6.53 -16.75 20.08
C CYS A 266 -7.98 -16.46 20.43
N THR A 267 -8.38 -15.19 20.34
CA THR A 267 -9.77 -14.79 20.55
C THR A 267 -10.66 -15.27 19.40
N LYS A 268 -11.97 -15.38 19.65
CA LYS A 268 -12.98 -15.69 18.61
C LYS A 268 -12.92 -14.70 17.44
N ASP A 269 -12.59 -13.44 17.74
CA ASP A 269 -12.45 -12.39 16.76
C ASP A 269 -11.32 -12.62 15.77
N ILE A 270 -10.13 -12.97 16.27
CA ILE A 270 -8.98 -13.30 15.44
C ILE A 270 -9.28 -14.55 14.62
N GLN A 271 -9.85 -15.60 15.22
CA GLN A 271 -10.16 -16.83 14.48
C GLN A 271 -11.17 -16.58 13.35
N THR A 272 -12.22 -15.79 13.61
CA THR A 272 -13.24 -15.45 12.61
C THR A 272 -12.64 -14.65 11.46
N ARG A 273 -11.76 -13.69 11.77
CA ARG A 273 -11.09 -12.86 10.77
C ARG A 273 -10.04 -13.63 9.98
N LEU A 274 -9.33 -14.59 10.58
CA LEU A 274 -8.44 -15.53 9.87
C LEU A 274 -9.22 -16.42 8.89
N LYS A 275 -10.37 -16.98 9.30
CA LYS A 275 -11.25 -17.75 8.40
C LYS A 275 -11.69 -16.91 7.20
N TYR A 276 -12.13 -15.67 7.45
CA TYR A 276 -12.51 -14.74 6.40
C TYR A 276 -11.32 -14.40 5.48
N ALA A 277 -10.16 -14.14 6.06
CA ALA A 277 -8.93 -13.85 5.33
C ALA A 277 -8.52 -15.00 4.40
N LYS A 278 -8.59 -16.25 4.85
CA LYS A 278 -8.35 -17.44 4.00
C LYS A 278 -9.24 -17.41 2.76
N THR A 279 -10.55 -17.19 2.93
CA THR A 279 -11.49 -17.11 1.80
C THR A 279 -11.16 -15.95 0.86
N MET A 280 -10.70 -14.80 1.38
CA MET A 280 -10.30 -13.67 0.54
C MET A 280 -9.01 -13.95 -0.23
N ALA A 281 -8.03 -14.62 0.38
CA ALA A 281 -6.80 -15.04 -0.27
C ALA A 281 -7.08 -16.06 -1.39
N GLU A 282 -7.96 -17.04 -1.16
CA GLU A 282 -8.41 -18.00 -2.20
C GLU A 282 -9.08 -17.28 -3.39
N ARG A 283 -9.87 -16.24 -3.12
CA ARG A 283 -10.48 -15.42 -4.18
C ARG A 283 -9.46 -14.61 -4.97
N LEU A 284 -8.42 -14.09 -4.31
CA LEU A 284 -7.30 -13.42 -5.00
C LEU A 284 -6.56 -14.41 -5.89
N LEU A 285 -6.24 -15.59 -5.37
CA LEU A 285 -5.51 -16.62 -6.09
C LEU A 285 -6.27 -17.10 -7.34
N ALA A 286 -7.59 -17.32 -7.22
CA ALA A 286 -8.43 -17.72 -8.35
C ALA A 286 -8.48 -16.67 -9.48
N ARG A 287 -8.17 -15.40 -9.20
CA ARG A 287 -8.05 -14.36 -10.24
C ARG A 287 -6.71 -14.36 -10.93
N LEU A 288 -5.65 -14.81 -10.26
CA LEU A 288 -4.31 -14.95 -10.85
C LEU A 288 -4.21 -16.17 -11.76
N CYS A 289 -4.94 -17.25 -11.44
CA CYS A 289 -5.03 -18.46 -12.24
C CYS A 289 -6.47 -18.63 -12.77
N PRO A 290 -6.90 -17.85 -13.78
CA PRO A 290 -8.21 -18.06 -14.38
C PRO A 290 -8.27 -19.49 -14.95
N PRO A 291 -9.38 -20.21 -14.77
CA PRO A 291 -9.52 -21.55 -15.32
C PRO A 291 -9.29 -21.49 -16.83
N SER A 292 -8.51 -22.46 -17.36
CA SER A 292 -8.35 -22.62 -18.81
C SER A 292 -9.74 -22.69 -19.43
N LYS A 293 -10.02 -21.79 -20.38
CA LYS A 293 -11.23 -21.88 -21.19
C LYS A 293 -11.11 -23.16 -22.02
N ASN A 294 -11.78 -24.22 -21.58
CA ASN A 294 -12.03 -25.41 -22.39
C ASN A 294 -13.04 -25.08 -23.49
#